data_AF-A0A352FJ18-F1
#
_entry.id   AF-A0A352FJ18-F1
#
_cell.length_a   1.000
_cell.length_b   1.000
_cell.length_c   1.000
_cell.angle_alpha   90.00
_cell.angle_beta   90.00
_cell.angle_gamma   90.00
#
_symmetry.space_group_name_H-M   'P 1'
#
loop_
_entity.id
_entity.type
_entity.pdbx_description
1 polymer ?
#
loop_
_entity_poly.entity_id
_entity_poly.type
_entity_poly.pdbx_seq_one_letter_code
_entity_poly.pdbx_strand_id
1 'polypeptide(L)'
;MFETARRSFERSPALFRRTFARYRLVVVNGEETFAYQVNLTRFKRIIRAIANALYFHEFGGKFPHHWLVYNATMISENQGFRGLVDRHNPQLRAMLRNVPAAERDTNQPEVFRYGVYRGQEEHEVLYRLLFYGGVDIYAFGASPEQLENNPQAGA
;
A
#
# COMPACT_ATOMS: atom_id res chain seq x y z
N MET A 1 18.02 -2.86 -0.62
CA MET A 1 16.69 -2.29 -0.37
C MET A 1 16.76 -0.77 -0.13
N PHE A 2 17.43 -0.31 0.93
CA PHE A 2 17.50 1.13 1.27
C PHE A 2 18.26 2.00 0.25
N GLU A 3 19.20 1.46 -0.52
CA GLU A 3 20.02 2.27 -1.44
C GLU A 3 19.26 2.88 -2.62
N THR A 4 18.25 2.19 -3.17
CA THR A 4 17.46 2.72 -4.30
C THR A 4 16.50 3.81 -3.84
N ALA A 5 15.88 3.60 -2.68
CA ALA A 5 15.07 4.62 -2.01
C ALA A 5 15.95 5.84 -1.64
N ARG A 6 17.13 5.60 -1.05
CA ARG A 6 18.12 6.64 -0.72
C ARG A 6 18.53 7.43 -1.96
N ARG A 7 18.88 6.77 -3.06
CA ARG A 7 19.21 7.44 -4.34
C ARG A 7 18.07 8.30 -4.86
N SER A 8 16.82 7.86 -4.71
CA SER A 8 15.65 8.65 -5.12
C SER A 8 15.48 9.90 -4.25
N PHE A 9 15.75 9.80 -2.95
CA PHE A 9 15.76 10.93 -2.03
C PHE A 9 16.94 11.88 -2.24
N GLU A 10 18.13 11.36 -2.58
CA GLU A 10 19.30 12.16 -2.92
C GLU A 10 19.09 12.98 -4.19
N ARG A 11 18.42 12.40 -5.19
CA ARG A 11 18.03 13.11 -6.43
C ARG A 11 17.01 14.23 -6.18
N SER A 12 16.26 14.18 -5.07
CA SER A 12 15.32 15.23 -4.70
C SER A 12 15.39 15.54 -3.20
N PRO A 13 16.35 16.37 -2.77
CA PRO A 13 16.49 16.75 -1.36
C PRO A 13 15.25 17.45 -0.79
N ALA A 14 14.46 18.10 -1.65
CA ALA A 14 13.17 18.68 -1.27
C ALA A 14 12.13 17.60 -0.92
N LEU A 15 12.10 16.49 -1.66
CA LEU A 15 11.23 15.35 -1.37
C LEU A 15 11.58 14.72 -0.02
N PHE A 16 12.88 14.48 0.24
CA PHE A 16 13.33 13.94 1.52
C PHE A 16 12.92 14.85 2.69
N ARG A 17 13.26 16.14 2.59
CA ARG A 17 12.92 17.13 3.63
C ARG A 17 11.42 17.25 3.86
N ARG A 18 10.59 17.10 2.83
CA ARG A 18 9.13 17.18 2.96
C ARG A 18 8.52 15.89 3.54
N THR A 19 9.01 14.73 3.12
CA THR A 19 8.53 13.42 3.61
C THR A 19 8.92 13.19 5.06
N PHE A 20 10.13 13.58 5.42
CA PHE A 20 10.69 13.40 6.77
C PHE A 20 10.77 14.72 7.54
N ALA A 21 9.98 15.74 7.19
CA ALA A 21 10.03 17.05 7.86
C ALA A 21 9.75 16.96 9.38
N ARG A 22 8.98 15.94 9.77
CA ARG A 22 8.48 15.72 11.14
C ARG A 22 8.62 14.24 11.53
N TYR A 23 9.80 13.67 11.32
CA TYR A 23 10.08 12.36 11.90
C TYR A 23 10.45 12.51 13.37
N ARG A 24 10.15 11.48 14.16
CA ARG A 24 10.76 11.25 15.47
C ARG A 24 11.33 9.84 15.50
N LEU A 25 12.47 9.69 16.15
CA LEU A 25 13.03 8.38 16.47
C LEU A 25 12.21 7.75 17.58
N VAL A 26 11.92 6.48 17.43
CA VAL A 26 11.13 5.68 18.35
C VAL A 26 11.70 4.27 18.41
N VAL A 27 11.59 3.61 19.55
CA VAL A 27 12.01 2.20 19.67
C VAL A 27 10.78 1.31 19.58
N VAL A 28 10.77 0.38 18.63
CA VAL A 28 9.71 -0.63 18.47
C VAL A 28 10.36 -2.00 18.56
N ASN A 29 9.94 -2.84 19.51
CA ASN A 29 10.52 -4.17 19.75
C ASN A 29 12.06 -4.16 19.98
N GLY A 30 12.61 -3.09 20.54
CA GLY A 30 14.06 -2.95 20.76
C GLY A 30 14.84 -2.42 19.55
N GLU A 31 14.18 -2.16 18.42
CA GLU A 31 14.80 -1.59 17.22
C GLU A 31 14.46 -0.11 17.05
N GLU A 32 15.47 0.71 16.71
CA GLU A 32 15.27 2.11 16.36
C GLU A 32 14.51 2.23 15.03
N THR A 33 13.39 2.93 15.08
CA THR A 33 12.45 3.12 13.98
C THR A 33 12.08 4.61 13.85
N PHE A 34 11.65 5.02 12.66
CA PHE A 34 11.16 6.37 12.40
C PHE A 34 9.63 6.42 12.42
N ALA A 35 9.04 7.24 13.29
CA ALA A 35 7.63 7.59 13.23
C ALA A 35 7.45 8.94 12.53
N TYR A 36 6.52 9.01 11.58
CA TYR A 36 6.23 10.23 10.83
C TYR A 36 4.73 10.35 10.54
N GLN A 37 4.25 11.58 10.38
CA GLN A 37 2.86 11.84 10.05
C GLN A 37 2.60 11.57 8.56
N VAL A 38 1.60 10.72 8.27
CA VAL A 38 1.14 10.44 6.91
C VAL A 38 -0.24 11.02 6.69
N ASN A 39 -0.39 11.77 5.59
CA ASN A 39 -1.71 12.17 5.09
C ASN A 39 -2.35 10.95 4.40
N LEU A 40 -3.15 10.20 5.16
CA LEU A 40 -3.79 8.97 4.69
C LEU A 40 -4.74 9.21 3.51
N THR A 41 -5.44 10.34 3.46
CA THR A 41 -6.32 10.69 2.34
C THR A 41 -5.54 10.83 1.04
N ARG A 42 -4.44 11.58 1.08
CA ARG A 42 -3.55 11.74 -0.09
C ARG A 42 -2.92 10.41 -0.49
N PHE A 43 -2.46 9.63 0.48
CA PHE A 43 -1.89 8.30 0.26
C PHE A 43 -2.89 7.39 -0.46
N LYS A 44 -4.08 7.19 0.11
CA LYS A 44 -5.13 6.36 -0.49
C LYS A 44 -5.48 6.85 -1.90
N ARG A 45 -5.66 8.15 -2.09
CA ARG A 45 -5.96 8.72 -3.42
C ARG A 45 -4.90 8.38 -4.47
N ILE A 46 -3.61 8.46 -4.11
CA ILE A 46 -2.51 8.11 -5.02
C ILE A 46 -2.55 6.60 -5.34
N ILE A 47 -2.70 5.74 -4.33
CA ILE A 47 -2.74 4.29 -4.55
C ILE A 47 -3.93 3.88 -5.41
N ARG A 48 -5.12 4.47 -5.19
CA ARG A 48 -6.30 4.22 -6.02
C ARG A 48 -6.08 4.66 -7.48
N ALA A 49 -5.40 5.78 -7.70
CA ALA A 49 -5.05 6.23 -9.04
C ALA A 49 -4.10 5.25 -9.76
N ILE A 50 -3.10 4.72 -9.03
CA ILE A 50 -2.19 3.69 -9.55
C ILE A 50 -2.99 2.42 -9.88
N ALA A 51 -3.86 1.95 -8.98
CA ALA A 51 -4.69 0.76 -9.22
C ALA A 51 -5.60 0.91 -10.45
N ASN A 52 -6.19 2.09 -10.66
CA ASN A 52 -6.97 2.38 -11.87
C ASN A 52 -6.10 2.37 -13.14
N ALA A 53 -4.89 2.93 -13.09
CA ALA A 53 -3.97 2.91 -14.22
C ALA A 53 -3.54 1.47 -14.57
N LEU A 54 -3.25 0.65 -13.56
CA LEU A 54 -2.93 -0.76 -13.74
C LEU A 54 -4.13 -1.54 -14.29
N TYR A 55 -5.34 -1.29 -13.78
CA TYR A 55 -6.55 -1.94 -14.29
C TYR A 55 -6.79 -1.61 -15.77
N PHE A 56 -6.62 -0.34 -16.16
CA PHE A 56 -6.71 0.05 -17.56
C PHE A 56 -5.64 -0.63 -18.43
N HIS A 57 -4.40 -0.71 -17.92
CA HIS A 57 -3.31 -1.38 -18.61
C HIS A 57 -3.57 -2.89 -18.80
N GLU A 58 -4.02 -3.58 -17.76
CA GLU A 58 -4.21 -5.03 -17.77
C GLU A 58 -5.48 -5.47 -18.52
N PHE A 59 -6.56 -4.69 -18.44
CA PHE A 59 -7.89 -5.12 -18.88
C PHE A 59 -8.53 -4.22 -19.94
N GLY A 60 -7.88 -3.12 -20.32
CA GLY A 60 -8.33 -2.24 -21.41
C GLY A 60 -9.56 -1.38 -21.08
N GLY A 61 -9.88 -1.16 -19.79
CA GLY A 61 -11.09 -0.46 -19.38
C GLY A 61 -10.95 0.32 -18.07
N LYS A 62 -11.98 1.08 -17.71
CA LYS A 62 -12.07 1.71 -16.39
C LYS A 62 -12.60 0.69 -15.38
N PHE A 63 -12.03 0.67 -14.18
CA PHE A 63 -12.58 -0.17 -13.12
C PHE A 63 -13.94 0.39 -12.68
N PRO A 64 -15.03 -0.40 -12.73
CA PRO A 64 -16.36 0.10 -12.44
C PRO A 64 -16.66 0.19 -10.93
N HIS A 65 -15.78 -0.34 -10.08
CA HIS A 65 -15.95 -0.38 -8.64
C HIS A 65 -14.92 0.51 -7.90
N HIS A 66 -14.88 0.36 -6.58
CA HIS A 66 -14.00 1.13 -5.71
C HIS A 66 -12.80 0.31 -5.25
N TRP A 67 -11.68 1.00 -5.02
CA TRP A 67 -10.46 0.39 -4.49
C TRP A 67 -10.36 0.60 -2.98
N LEU A 68 -10.27 -0.51 -2.25
CA LEU A 68 -9.82 -0.53 -0.87
C LEU A 68 -8.29 -0.61 -0.84
N VAL A 69 -7.67 0.19 0.03
CA VAL A 69 -6.21 0.30 0.13
C VAL A 69 -5.78 -0.14 1.51
N TYR A 70 -4.89 -1.12 1.55
CA TYR A 70 -4.28 -1.65 2.76
C TYR A 70 -2.76 -1.53 2.69
N ASN A 71 -2.14 -0.89 3.68
CA ASN A 71 -0.68 -0.77 3.75
C ASN A 71 -0.14 -1.82 4.71
N ALA A 72 0.61 -2.80 4.19
CA ALA A 72 1.11 -3.90 5.00
C ALA A 72 2.41 -3.57 5.74
N THR A 73 3.15 -2.56 5.27
CA THR A 73 4.47 -2.18 5.79
C THR A 73 4.46 -1.04 6.80
N MET A 74 3.32 -0.36 6.97
CA MET A 74 3.16 0.65 8.00
C MET A 74 2.32 0.12 9.16
N ILE A 75 2.80 0.34 10.37
CA ILE A 75 2.03 0.13 11.59
C ILE A 75 1.60 1.48 12.16
N SER A 76 0.41 1.54 12.73
CA SER A 76 -0.03 2.72 13.48
C SER A 76 0.71 2.82 14.81
N GLU A 77 0.82 4.03 15.36
CA GLU A 77 1.40 4.26 16.69
C GLU A 77 0.70 3.41 17.78
N ASN A 78 -0.62 3.30 17.71
CA ASN A 78 -1.38 2.49 18.65
C ASN A 78 -1.00 1.00 18.60
N GLN A 79 -0.65 0.47 17.42
CA GLN A 79 -0.18 -0.90 17.26
C GLN A 79 1.27 -1.05 17.72
N GLY A 80 2.14 -0.10 17.35
CA GLY A 80 3.58 -0.19 17.63
C GLY A 80 3.96 0.04 19.10
N PHE A 81 3.24 0.90 19.83
CA PHE A 81 3.61 1.30 21.20
C PHE A 81 2.69 0.78 22.29
N ARG A 82 1.39 0.60 21.99
CA ARG A 82 0.40 0.27 23.02
C ARG A 82 0.07 -1.21 23.09
N GLY A 83 0.74 -2.04 22.28
CA GLY A 83 0.48 -3.48 22.20
C GLY A 83 -0.96 -3.81 21.83
N LEU A 84 -1.72 -2.84 21.28
CA LEU A 84 -3.09 -3.06 20.90
C LEU A 84 -3.09 -3.98 19.68
N VAL A 85 -3.69 -5.15 19.84
CA VAL A 85 -3.87 -6.14 18.77
C VAL A 85 -4.51 -5.43 17.58
N ASP A 86 -3.89 -5.57 16.42
CA ASP A 86 -4.42 -5.05 15.18
C ASP A 86 -5.77 -5.71 14.89
N ARG A 87 -6.88 -5.02 15.21
CA ARG A 87 -8.24 -5.47 14.87
C ARG A 87 -8.42 -5.61 13.35
N HIS A 88 -7.52 -5.05 12.53
CA HIS A 88 -7.51 -5.19 11.08
C HIS A 88 -6.63 -6.35 10.56
N ASN A 89 -6.37 -7.32 11.45
CA ASN A 89 -6.28 -8.74 11.14
C ASN A 89 -4.89 -9.20 10.60
N PRO A 90 -3.98 -9.72 11.45
CA PRO A 90 -2.78 -10.43 10.97
C PRO A 90 -3.12 -11.57 9.99
N GLN A 91 -4.31 -12.14 10.11
CA GLN A 91 -4.88 -13.10 9.17
C GLN A 91 -5.10 -12.48 7.78
N LEU A 92 -5.52 -11.22 7.67
CA LEU A 92 -5.65 -10.53 6.38
C LEU A 92 -4.28 -10.34 5.72
N ARG A 93 -3.25 -9.96 6.49
CA ARG A 93 -1.87 -9.90 5.97
C ARG A 93 -1.37 -11.25 5.48
N ALA A 94 -1.59 -12.32 6.26
CA ALA A 94 -1.20 -13.66 5.87
C ALA A 94 -1.96 -14.12 4.62
N MET A 95 -3.27 -13.89 4.55
CA MET A 95 -4.11 -14.20 3.40
C MET A 95 -3.61 -13.47 2.15
N LEU A 96 -3.41 -12.15 2.22
CA LEU A 96 -2.97 -11.32 1.10
C LEU A 96 -1.57 -11.70 0.58
N ARG A 97 -0.65 -12.12 1.46
CA ARG A 97 0.67 -12.62 1.06
C ARG A 97 0.60 -13.96 0.31
N ASN A 98 -0.40 -14.77 0.63
CA ASN A 98 -0.60 -16.10 0.02
C ASN A 98 -1.45 -16.04 -1.26
N VAL A 99 -2.00 -14.88 -1.62
CA VAL A 99 -2.71 -14.73 -2.89
C VAL A 99 -1.72 -14.98 -4.03
N PRO A 100 -1.99 -15.94 -4.93
CA PRO A 100 -1.14 -16.22 -6.08
C PRO A 100 -1.27 -15.08 -7.09
N ALA A 101 -0.52 -14.01 -6.85
CA ALA A 101 -0.46 -12.87 -7.74
C ALA A 101 0.63 -13.12 -8.78
N ALA A 102 0.28 -13.04 -10.07
CA ALA A 102 1.27 -13.13 -11.14
C ALA A 102 2.13 -11.86 -11.11
N GLU A 103 3.44 -11.99 -10.87
CA GLU A 103 4.36 -10.86 -10.97
C GLU A 103 4.39 -10.35 -12.41
N ARG A 104 4.35 -9.03 -12.56
CA ARG A 104 4.43 -8.36 -13.86
C ARG A 104 5.77 -7.65 -14.01
N ASP A 105 6.31 -7.75 -15.22
CA ASP A 105 7.49 -6.97 -15.59
C ASP A 105 7.13 -5.49 -15.63
N THR A 106 7.98 -4.68 -15.02
CA THR A 106 7.89 -3.22 -15.07
C THR A 106 9.17 -2.67 -15.67
N ASN A 107 9.11 -1.42 -16.16
CA ASN A 107 10.29 -0.77 -16.76
C ASN A 107 11.46 -0.56 -15.77
N GLN A 108 11.18 -0.57 -14.47
CA GLN A 108 12.16 -0.36 -13.39
C GLN A 108 11.78 -1.22 -12.17
N PRO A 109 12.01 -2.54 -12.22
CA PRO A 109 11.53 -3.49 -11.20
C PRO A 109 12.18 -3.29 -9.83
N GLU A 110 13.32 -2.60 -9.76
CA GLU A 110 13.94 -2.21 -8.50
C GLU A 110 13.24 -1.03 -7.79
N VAL A 111 12.44 -0.26 -8.54
CA VAL A 111 11.64 0.87 -8.02
C VAL A 111 10.21 0.45 -7.74
N PHE A 112 9.60 -0.28 -8.67
CA PHE A 112 8.19 -0.65 -8.58
C PHE A 112 7.96 -2.01 -9.23
N ARG A 113 7.38 -2.94 -8.48
CA ARG A 113 6.83 -4.19 -9.00
C ARG A 113 5.39 -4.31 -8.56
N TYR A 114 4.60 -5.05 -9.33
CA TYR A 114 3.29 -5.44 -8.88
C TYR A 114 2.95 -6.85 -9.27
N GLY A 115 2.12 -7.47 -8.43
CA GLY A 115 1.42 -8.70 -8.74
C GLY A 115 -0.06 -8.40 -8.94
N VAL A 116 -0.70 -9.15 -9.84
CA VAL A 116 -2.15 -9.09 -10.05
C VAL A 116 -2.79 -10.44 -9.79
N TYR A 117 -3.92 -10.43 -9.10
CA TYR A 117 -4.85 -11.54 -8.97
C TYR A 117 -6.23 -11.08 -9.44
N ARG A 118 -6.92 -11.95 -10.18
CA ARG A 118 -8.29 -11.75 -10.63
C ARG A 118 -9.11 -12.98 -10.23
N GLY A 119 -10.17 -12.75 -9.46
CA GLY A 119 -11.15 -13.75 -9.08
C GLY A 119 -12.19 -13.99 -10.18
N GLN A 120 -13.32 -14.57 -9.77
CA GLN A 120 -14.42 -14.92 -10.67
C GLN A 120 -15.35 -13.72 -10.91
N GLU A 121 -15.52 -12.86 -9.89
CA GLU A 121 -16.40 -11.70 -10.00
C GLU A 121 -15.67 -10.46 -10.53
N GLU A 122 -16.41 -9.52 -11.13
CA GLU A 122 -15.82 -8.32 -11.77
C GLU A 122 -15.09 -7.40 -10.78
N HIS A 123 -15.52 -7.38 -9.52
CA HIS A 123 -14.90 -6.59 -8.46
C HIS A 123 -13.73 -7.31 -7.78
N GLU A 124 -13.54 -8.61 -8.00
CA GLU A 124 -12.48 -9.41 -7.40
C GLU A 124 -11.15 -9.20 -8.12
N VAL A 125 -10.58 -8.01 -7.97
CA VAL A 125 -9.23 -7.71 -8.46
C VAL A 125 -8.37 -7.31 -7.29
N LEU A 126 -7.17 -7.88 -7.22
CA LEU A 126 -6.19 -7.57 -6.20
C LEU A 126 -4.86 -7.23 -6.86
N TYR A 127 -4.32 -6.08 -6.47
CA TYR A 127 -2.96 -5.68 -6.75
C TYR A 127 -2.13 -5.73 -5.49
N ARG A 128 -1.00 -6.42 -5.56
CA ARG A 128 0.10 -6.31 -4.61
C ARG A 128 1.12 -5.36 -5.20
N LEU A 129 1.31 -4.19 -4.59
CA LEU A 129 2.21 -3.14 -5.05
C LEU A 129 3.45 -3.12 -4.16
N LEU A 130 4.62 -3.33 -4.76
CA LEU A 130 5.89 -3.36 -4.05
C LEU A 130 6.79 -2.22 -4.54
N PHE A 131 6.98 -1.20 -3.70
CA PHE A 131 7.88 -0.09 -3.99
C PHE A 131 9.23 -0.29 -3.32
N TYR A 132 10.31 -0.03 -4.07
CA TYR A 132 11.70 -0.09 -3.63
C TYR A 132 12.09 -1.42 -2.93
N GLY A 133 11.36 -2.50 -3.22
CA GLY A 133 11.52 -3.80 -2.60
C GLY A 133 11.12 -3.89 -1.12
N GLY A 134 10.60 -2.83 -0.50
CA GLY A 134 10.38 -2.78 0.97
C GLY A 134 9.07 -2.14 1.43
N VAL A 135 8.31 -1.53 0.53
CA VAL A 135 6.99 -0.94 0.86
C VAL A 135 5.93 -1.76 0.13
N ASP A 136 5.14 -2.53 0.88
CA ASP A 136 4.13 -3.45 0.38
C ASP A 136 2.73 -2.89 0.67
N ILE A 137 1.98 -2.66 -0.41
CA ILE A 137 0.66 -2.03 -0.39
C ILE A 137 -0.28 -2.89 -1.23
N TYR A 138 -1.43 -3.22 -0.67
CA TYR A 138 -2.48 -3.95 -1.35
C TYR A 138 -3.59 -3.00 -1.77
N ALA A 139 -4.02 -3.11 -3.02
CA ALA A 139 -5.24 -2.50 -3.51
C ALA A 139 -6.17 -3.62 -3.97
N PHE A 140 -7.37 -3.70 -3.40
CA PHE A 140 -8.34 -4.72 -3.78
C PHE A 140 -9.69 -4.08 -4.09
N GLY A 141 -10.36 -4.62 -5.10
CA GLY A 141 -11.68 -4.16 -5.49
C GLY A 141 -12.70 -4.47 -4.40
N ALA A 142 -13.54 -3.47 -4.11
CA ALA A 142 -14.56 -3.55 -3.09
C ALA A 142 -15.87 -4.08 -3.67
N SER A 143 -16.50 -5.02 -2.97
CA SER A 143 -17.91 -5.31 -3.20
C SER A 143 -18.78 -4.13 -2.72
N PRO A 144 -20.01 -3.96 -3.25
CA PRO A 144 -20.95 -2.97 -2.75
C PRO A 144 -21.18 -3.05 -1.22
N GLU A 145 -21.32 -4.27 -0.69
CA GLU A 145 -21.51 -4.52 0.75
C GLU A 145 -20.29 -4.08 1.59
N GLN A 146 -19.07 -4.21 1.06
CA GLN A 146 -17.86 -3.78 1.74
C GLN A 146 -17.75 -2.24 1.83
N LEU A 147 -18.35 -1.52 0.89
CA LEU A 147 -18.40 -0.06 0.91
C LEU A 147 -19.42 0.46 1.92
N GLU A 148 -20.57 -0.21 2.04
CA GLU A 148 -21.59 0.12 3.04
C GLU A 148 -21.09 -0.08 4.46
N ASN A 149 -20.33 -1.15 4.69
CA ASN A 149 -19.75 -1.47 6.00
C ASN A 149 -18.46 -0.68 6.32
N ASN A 150 -17.94 0.10 5.37
CA ASN A 150 -16.74 0.92 5.55
C ASN A 150 -16.93 2.32 4.94
N PRO A 151 -17.63 3.24 5.62
CA PRO A 151 -17.95 4.57 5.08
C PRO A 151 -16.71 5.44 4.78
N GLN A 152 -15.52 5.07 5.27
CA GLN A 152 -14.26 5.73 4.92
C GLN A 152 -13.61 5.23 3.63
N ALA A 153 -14.24 4.25 2.95
CA ALA A 153 -13.81 3.74 1.66
C ALA A 153 -14.35 4.56 0.47
N GLY A 154 -15.50 5.20 0.63
CA GLY A 154 -16.22 5.95 -0.43
C GLY A 154 -15.77 7.40 -0.66
N ALA A 155 -14.91 7.95 0.21
CA ALA A 155 -14.37 9.32 0.09
C ALA A 155 -12.97 9.38 -0.55
#